data_AF-A0A9K3GMC5-F1
#
_entry.id   AF-A0A9K3GMC5-F1
#
_cell.length_a   1.000
_cell.length_b   1.000
_cell.length_c   1.000
_cell.angle_alpha   90.00
_cell.angle_beta   90.00
_cell.angle_gamma   90.00
#
_symmetry.space_group_name_H-M   'P 1'
#
loop_
_entity.id
_entity.type
_entity.pdbx_description
1 polymer ?
#
loop_
_entity_poly.entity_id
_entity_poly.type
_entity_poly.pdbx_seq_one_letter_code
_entity_poly.pdbx_strand_id
1 'polypeptide(L)'
;MDDTSDVVGLDVLNAENVQELQRRTGYDLEQVKATVRNVQGLNKRFVIVSYTSDFDRVHYPLSLNHMRVPDAAWLFAAYRRVRSALSSAESRSADAAAEVRAVTERLGARETELARLQ
;
A
#
# COMPACT_ATOMS: atom_id res chain seq x y z
N MET A 1 -2.71 14.17 6.69
CA MET A 1 -2.35 13.11 7.65
C MET A 1 -3.50 12.13 7.60
N ASP A 2 -3.22 10.91 7.13
CA ASP A 2 -4.21 9.92 6.74
C ASP A 2 -4.74 9.14 7.96
N ASP A 3 -5.84 9.59 8.56
CA ASP A 3 -6.50 8.91 9.70
C ASP A 3 -7.19 7.58 9.31
N THR A 4 -6.97 7.06 8.10
CA THR A 4 -7.61 5.82 7.65
C THR A 4 -6.86 4.54 8.04
N SER A 5 -5.59 4.65 8.46
CA SER A 5 -4.77 3.46 8.75
C SER A 5 -4.93 2.90 10.16
N ASP A 6 -5.31 3.71 11.15
CA ASP A 6 -5.36 3.24 12.55
C ASP A 6 -6.57 2.34 12.84
N VAL A 7 -7.61 2.42 12.00
CA VAL A 7 -8.85 1.64 12.14
C VAL A 7 -8.73 0.26 11.45
N VAL A 8 -7.80 0.09 10.51
CA VAL A 8 -7.70 -1.14 9.69
C VAL A 8 -6.31 -1.73 9.74
N GLY A 9 -6.17 -2.86 10.43
CA GLY A 9 -4.96 -3.70 10.45
C GLY A 9 -4.99 -4.80 9.38
N LEU A 10 -3.83 -5.12 8.81
CA LEU A 10 -3.66 -6.17 7.81
C LEU A 10 -2.58 -7.16 8.26
N ASP A 11 -2.96 -8.40 8.52
CA ASP A 11 -2.03 -9.47 8.92
C ASP A 11 -2.01 -10.59 7.87
N VAL A 12 -0.83 -11.08 7.50
CA VAL A 12 -0.67 -12.26 6.63
C VAL A 12 -0.21 -13.44 7.47
N LEU A 13 -1.04 -14.48 7.54
CA LEU A 13 -0.82 -15.63 8.42
C LEU A 13 -0.83 -16.95 7.67
N ASN A 14 0.00 -17.85 8.16
CA ASN A 14 0.03 -19.27 7.78
C ASN A 14 -0.99 -20.01 8.64
N ALA A 15 -1.42 -21.21 8.23
CA ALA A 15 -2.31 -22.03 9.05
C ALA A 15 -1.76 -22.27 10.49
N GLU A 16 -0.45 -22.42 10.63
CA GLU A 16 0.25 -22.57 11.93
C GLU A 16 0.19 -21.27 12.75
N ASN A 17 0.49 -20.13 12.12
CA ASN A 17 0.51 -18.83 12.80
C ASN A 17 -0.88 -18.40 13.29
N VAL A 18 -1.95 -18.79 12.59
CA VAL A 18 -3.33 -18.54 13.04
C VAL A 18 -3.61 -19.23 14.39
N GLN A 19 -3.13 -20.46 14.58
CA GLN A 19 -3.31 -21.18 15.84
C GLN A 19 -2.48 -20.56 16.98
N GLU A 20 -1.32 -20.00 16.67
CA GLU A 20 -0.48 -19.32 17.65
C GLU A 20 -1.05 -17.94 18.05
N LEU A 21 -1.56 -17.17 17.09
CA LEU A 21 -2.24 -15.90 17.37
C LEU A 21 -3.43 -16.12 18.32
N GLN A 22 -4.23 -17.15 18.06
CA GLN A 22 -5.35 -17.55 18.92
C GLN A 22 -4.88 -17.80 20.37
N ARG A 23 -3.81 -18.59 20.56
CA ARG A 23 -3.28 -18.91 21.90
C ARG A 23 -2.79 -17.68 22.65
N ARG A 24 -2.22 -16.70 21.94
CA ARG A 24 -1.61 -15.51 22.55
C ARG A 24 -2.59 -14.40 22.86
N THR A 25 -3.65 -14.26 22.08
CA THR A 25 -4.49 -13.05 22.09
C THR A 25 -5.98 -13.33 22.25
N GLY A 26 -6.39 -14.60 22.33
CA GLY A 26 -7.79 -14.96 22.55
C GLY A 26 -8.72 -14.52 21.42
N TYR A 27 -8.18 -14.17 20.24
CA TYR A 27 -8.98 -13.75 19.08
C TYR A 27 -10.07 -14.78 18.79
N ASP A 28 -11.31 -14.32 18.73
CA ASP A 28 -12.44 -15.14 18.28
C ASP A 28 -12.39 -15.31 16.76
N LEU A 29 -11.57 -16.28 16.38
CA LEU A 29 -11.31 -16.67 15.02
C LEU A 29 -12.24 -17.83 14.61
N GLU A 30 -13.42 -18.07 15.20
CA GLU A 30 -14.27 -19.22 14.82
C GLU A 30 -14.60 -19.24 13.32
N GLN A 31 -14.88 -18.08 12.70
CA GLN A 31 -15.01 -17.96 11.24
C GLN A 31 -13.71 -18.30 10.49
N VAL A 32 -12.57 -17.88 11.05
CA VAL A 32 -11.26 -18.18 10.47
C VAL A 32 -10.92 -19.65 10.65
N LYS A 33 -11.31 -20.30 11.74
CA LYS A 33 -11.16 -21.75 11.97
C LYS A 33 -12.00 -22.56 11.01
N ALA A 34 -13.23 -22.15 10.71
CA ALA A 34 -14.04 -22.83 9.69
C ALA A 34 -13.33 -22.76 8.32
N THR A 35 -12.82 -21.58 7.99
CA THR A 35 -12.07 -21.34 6.76
C THR A 35 -10.73 -22.10 6.73
N VAL A 36 -9.99 -22.12 7.83
CA VAL A 36 -8.69 -22.80 7.97
C VAL A 36 -8.87 -24.32 7.99
N ARG A 37 -9.83 -24.86 8.76
CA ARG A 37 -10.11 -26.32 8.81
C ARG A 37 -10.52 -26.86 7.46
N ASN A 38 -11.35 -26.14 6.71
CA ASN A 38 -11.72 -26.50 5.33
C ASN A 38 -10.54 -26.50 4.35
N VAL A 39 -9.38 -25.99 4.78
CA VAL A 39 -8.20 -25.73 3.95
C VAL A 39 -6.95 -26.42 4.49
N GLN A 40 -7.02 -27.08 5.66
CA GLN A 40 -5.92 -27.84 6.27
C GLN A 40 -5.46 -28.94 5.29
N GLY A 41 -4.32 -28.72 4.63
CA GLY A 41 -3.77 -29.59 3.58
C GLY A 41 -3.32 -28.85 2.33
N LEU A 42 -3.79 -27.61 2.13
CA LEU A 42 -3.33 -26.71 1.09
C LEU A 42 -2.36 -25.70 1.71
N ASN A 43 -1.25 -25.37 1.03
CA ASN A 43 -0.28 -24.34 1.43
C ASN A 43 -0.90 -22.91 1.45
N LYS A 44 -2.17 -22.72 1.79
CA LYS A 44 -2.86 -21.42 1.71
C LYS A 44 -2.34 -20.47 2.78
N ARG A 45 -2.31 -19.20 2.41
CA ARG A 45 -2.05 -18.07 3.32
C ARG A 45 -3.38 -17.39 3.59
N PHE A 46 -3.52 -16.78 4.75
CA PHE A 46 -4.70 -16.03 5.12
C PHE A 46 -4.30 -14.57 5.27
N VAL A 47 -5.06 -13.67 4.66
CA VAL A 47 -5.00 -12.24 4.97
C VAL A 47 -6.12 -11.97 5.95
N ILE A 48 -5.79 -11.50 7.15
CA ILE A 48 -6.79 -11.05 8.12
C ILE A 48 -6.85 -9.53 8.01
N VAL A 49 -8.00 -9.03 7.55
CA VAL A 49 -8.33 -7.62 7.65
C VAL A 49 -9.01 -7.43 9.00
N SER A 50 -8.34 -6.73 9.91
CA SER A 50 -8.84 -6.43 11.24
C SER A 50 -9.34 -5.00 11.27
N TYR A 51 -10.65 -4.82 11.33
CA TYR A 51 -11.25 -3.51 11.56
C TYR A 51 -11.41 -3.31 13.07
N THR A 52 -10.74 -2.30 13.62
CA THR A 52 -10.76 -1.96 15.04
C THR A 52 -11.55 -0.66 15.23
N SER A 53 -12.69 -0.77 15.90
CA SER A 53 -13.50 0.35 16.37
C SER A 53 -13.31 0.51 17.89
N ASP A 54 -13.77 1.62 18.46
CA ASP A 54 -13.66 1.93 19.90
C ASP A 54 -14.26 0.85 20.82
N PHE A 55 -15.20 0.06 20.30
CA PHE A 55 -15.96 -0.92 21.09
C PHE A 55 -15.95 -2.35 20.50
N ASP A 56 -15.44 -2.53 19.29
CA ASP A 56 -15.50 -3.82 18.60
C ASP A 56 -14.33 -4.00 17.65
N ARG A 57 -13.90 -5.26 17.49
CA ARG A 57 -12.84 -5.63 16.58
C ARG A 57 -13.30 -6.79 15.72
N VAL A 58 -13.49 -6.50 14.43
CA VAL A 58 -14.01 -7.47 13.47
C VAL A 58 -12.89 -7.96 12.56
N HIS A 59 -12.79 -9.28 12.42
CA HIS A 59 -11.77 -9.94 11.60
C HIS A 59 -12.40 -10.56 10.35
N TYR A 60 -11.91 -10.17 9.18
CA TYR A 60 -12.32 -10.73 7.90
C TYR A 60 -11.20 -11.62 7.33
N PRO A 61 -11.30 -12.95 7.47
CA PRO A 61 -10.31 -13.87 6.91
C PRO A 61 -10.49 -14.03 5.40
N LEU A 62 -9.47 -13.63 4.63
CA LEU A 62 -9.40 -13.90 3.20
C LEU A 62 -8.41 -15.04 2.93
N SER A 63 -8.90 -16.13 2.35
CA SER A 63 -8.06 -17.24 1.92
C SER A 63 -7.33 -16.89 0.63
N LEU A 64 -6.00 -16.88 0.68
CA LEU A 64 -5.15 -16.75 -0.49
C LEU A 64 -4.63 -18.12 -0.94
N ASN A 65 -4.70 -18.36 -2.24
CA ASN A 65 -4.01 -19.48 -2.85
C ASN A 65 -2.52 -19.16 -2.96
N HIS A 66 -1.69 -20.13 -2.62
CA HIS A 66 -0.25 -19.94 -2.65
C HIS A 66 0.29 -20.04 -4.06
N MET A 67 0.82 -18.92 -4.55
CA MET A 67 1.54 -18.84 -5.80
C MET A 67 3.04 -19.05 -5.51
N ARG A 68 3.57 -20.21 -5.92
CA ARG A 68 5.00 -20.56 -5.71
C ARG A 68 5.94 -19.78 -6.62
N VAL A 69 5.52 -19.55 -7.86
CA VAL A 69 6.32 -18.88 -8.88
C VAL A 69 5.42 -17.84 -9.55
N PRO A 70 5.76 -16.55 -9.49
CA PRO A 70 5.02 -15.54 -10.23
C PRO A 70 5.19 -15.82 -11.73
N ASP A 71 4.12 -15.62 -12.49
CA ASP A 71 4.20 -15.68 -13.95
C ASP A 71 5.19 -14.61 -14.46
N ALA A 72 6.16 -15.05 -15.26
CA ALA A 72 7.19 -14.17 -15.81
C ALA A 72 6.58 -13.08 -16.69
N ALA A 73 5.54 -13.40 -17.47
CA ALA A 73 4.87 -12.42 -18.33
C ALA A 73 4.20 -11.33 -17.50
N TRP A 74 3.49 -11.72 -16.43
CA TRP A 74 2.93 -10.79 -15.46
C TRP A 74 4.00 -9.91 -14.81
N LEU A 75 5.12 -10.49 -14.39
CA LEU A 75 6.23 -9.75 -13.77
C LEU A 75 6.83 -8.70 -14.71
N PHE A 76 7.09 -9.08 -15.97
CA PHE A 76 7.61 -8.16 -16.97
C PHE A 76 6.62 -7.03 -17.28
N ALA A 77 5.32 -7.35 -17.39
CA ALA A 77 4.29 -6.34 -17.59
C ALA A 77 4.20 -5.35 -16.41
N ALA A 78 4.22 -5.87 -15.18
CA ALA A 78 4.23 -5.06 -13.97
C ALA A 78 5.47 -4.16 -13.91
N TYR A 79 6.65 -4.72 -14.17
CA TYR A 79 7.91 -3.97 -14.22
C TYR A 79 7.86 -2.82 -15.24
N ARG A 80 7.42 -3.10 -16.48
CA ARG A 80 7.29 -2.08 -17.53
C ARG A 80 6.32 -0.98 -17.13
N ARG A 81 5.18 -1.34 -16.52
CA ARG A 81 4.20 -0.37 -16.03
C ARG A 81 4.78 0.53 -14.96
N VAL A 82 5.47 -0.05 -13.97
CA VAL A 82 6.11 0.71 -12.88
C VAL A 82 7.20 1.63 -13.43
N ARG A 83 8.07 1.13 -14.32
CA ARG A 83 9.14 1.93 -14.92
C ARG A 83 8.60 3.08 -15.77
N SER A 84 7.53 2.83 -16.53
CA SER A 84 6.85 3.88 -17.29
C SER A 84 6.23 4.92 -16.37
N ALA A 85 5.56 4.51 -15.30
CA ALA A 85 4.95 5.43 -14.34
C ALA A 85 6.00 6.29 -13.64
N LEU A 86 7.14 5.72 -13.26
CA LEU A 86 8.27 6.43 -12.66
C LEU A 86 8.84 7.47 -13.62
N SER A 87 9.14 7.07 -14.87
CA SER A 87 9.67 8.00 -15.88
C SER A 87 8.71 9.16 -16.17
N SER A 88 7.40 8.90 -16.23
CA SER A 88 6.40 9.95 -16.37
C SER A 88 6.33 10.86 -15.14
N ALA A 89 6.50 10.33 -13.93
CA ALA A 89 6.54 11.15 -12.72
C ALA A 89 7.80 12.02 -12.64
N GLU A 90 8.95 11.48 -13.01
CA GLU A 90 10.23 12.21 -13.09
C GLU A 90 10.15 13.34 -14.13
N SER A 91 9.56 13.08 -15.30
CA SER A 91 9.38 14.09 -16.35
C SER A 91 8.47 15.22 -15.88
N ARG A 92 7.31 14.89 -15.27
CA ARG A 92 6.41 15.91 -14.70
C ARG A 92 7.08 16.74 -13.60
N SER A 93 7.92 16.12 -12.78
CA SER A 93 8.69 16.82 -11.74
C SER A 93 9.71 17.79 -12.36
N ALA A 94 10.40 17.36 -13.42
CA ALA A 94 11.35 18.20 -14.14
C ALA A 94 10.66 19.39 -14.84
N ASP A 95 9.51 19.16 -15.47
CA ASP A 95 8.71 20.21 -16.11
C ASP A 95 8.24 21.25 -15.07
N ALA A 96 7.71 20.79 -13.93
CA ALA A 96 7.30 21.67 -12.84
C ALA A 96 8.48 22.48 -12.27
N ALA A 97 9.66 21.87 -12.12
CA ALA A 97 10.86 22.56 -11.65
C ALA A 97 11.36 23.60 -12.66
N ALA A 98 11.25 23.33 -13.96
CA ALA A 98 11.60 24.27 -15.03
C ALA A 98 10.64 25.47 -15.05
N GLU A 99 9.34 25.23 -14.88
CA GLU A 99 8.33 26.29 -14.79
C GLU A 99 8.56 27.21 -13.59
N VAL A 100 8.82 26.64 -12.41
CA VAL A 100 9.14 27.42 -11.20
C VAL A 100 10.39 28.28 -11.40
N ARG A 101 11.42 27.75 -12.06
CA ARG A 101 12.64 28.50 -12.37
C ARG A 101 12.35 29.67 -13.31
N ALA A 102 11.61 29.43 -14.39
CA ALA A 102 11.25 30.47 -15.35
C ALA A 102 10.39 31.59 -14.72
N VAL A 103 9.46 31.23 -13.82
CA VAL A 103 8.66 32.21 -13.08
C VAL A 103 9.55 33.04 -12.14
N THR A 104 10.46 32.39 -11.40
CA THR A 104 11.40 33.06 -10.50
C THR A 104 12.29 34.05 -11.25
N GLU A 105 12.82 33.66 -12.41
CA GLU A 105 13.64 34.54 -13.26
C GLU A 105 12.85 35.75 -13.76
N ARG A 106 11.59 35.56 -14.18
CA ARG A 106 10.71 36.66 -14.62
C ARG A 106 10.37 37.62 -13.49
N LEU A 107 10.15 37.10 -12.29
CA LEU A 107 9.91 37.93 -11.10
C LEU A 107 11.15 38.75 -10.75
N GLY A 108 12.32 38.12 -10.68
CA GLY A 108 13.59 38.82 -10.41
C GLY A 108 13.91 39.89 -11.45
N ALA A 109 13.73 39.61 -12.74
CA ALA A 109 13.92 40.60 -13.79
C ALA A 109 12.98 41.81 -13.63
N ARG A 110 11.71 41.55 -13.29
CA ARG A 110 10.72 42.60 -13.06
C ARG A 110 11.02 43.45 -11.82
N GLU A 111 11.54 42.84 -10.76
CA GLU A 111 12.00 43.55 -9.56
C GLU A 111 13.19 44.46 -9.87
N THR A 112 14.17 43.99 -10.67
CA THR A 112 15.31 44.84 -11.07
C THR A 112 14.91 46.02 -11.94
N GLU A 113 13.90 45.86 -12.79
CA GLU A 113 13.37 46.93 -13.64
C GLU A 113 12.66 48.01 -12.80
N LEU A 114 11.87 47.58 -11.80
CA LEU A 114 11.21 48.50 -10.87
C LEU A 114 12.21 49.26 -10.00
N ALA A 115 13.27 48.60 -9.55
CA ALA A 115 14.35 49.23 -8.78
C ALA A 115 15.14 50.27 -9.58
N ARG A 116 15.14 50.20 -10.92
CA ARG A 116 15.76 51.20 -11.81
C ARG A 116 14.91 52.44 -12.05
N LEU A 117 13.60 52.35 -11.79
CA LEU A 117 12.63 53.43 -12.00
C LEU A 117 12.37 54.27 -10.74
N GLN A 118 13.03 53.96 -9.62
CA GLN A 118 12.99 54.70 -8.36
C GLN A 118 14.32 55.42 -8.11
#